data_AF-W6TTD1-F1
#
_entry.id   AF-W6TTD1-F1
#
_cell.length_a   1.000
_cell.length_b   1.000
_cell.length_c   1.000
_cell.angle_alpha   90.00
_cell.angle_beta   90.00
_cell.angle_gamma   90.00
#
_symmetry.space_group_name_H-M   'P 1'
#
loop_
_entity.id
_entity.type
_entity.pdbx_description
1 polymer ?
#
loop_
_entity_poly.entity_id
_entity_poly.type
_entity_poly.pdbx_seq_one_letter_code
_entity_poly.pdbx_strand_id
1 'polypeptide(L)'
;MAIVPALIDIMMSGVAETSDFFLQQLFHSVGKEKNYVRIEPGSLESIKEGLDAASPANIEKLVALGDKTVSENEHLLNQIAKFLVEEQKKSTSKMPWDFIKVAR
;
A
#
# COMPACT_ATOMS: atom_id res chain seq x y z
N MET A 1 -7.11 2.56 32.76
CA MET A 1 -5.84 2.59 32.01
C MET A 1 -6.14 2.26 30.56
N ALA A 2 -6.37 3.27 29.71
CA ALA A 2 -6.72 3.10 28.29
C ALA A 2 -5.99 4.08 27.35
N ILE A 3 -4.99 4.81 27.86
CA ILE A 3 -4.32 5.89 27.12
C ILE A 3 -3.30 5.32 26.12
N VAL A 4 -2.63 4.23 26.46
CA VAL A 4 -1.56 3.64 25.62
C VAL A 4 -2.11 3.06 24.31
N PRO A 5 -3.17 2.21 24.30
CA PRO A 5 -3.74 1.71 23.05
C PRO A 5 -4.24 2.84 22.14
N ALA A 6 -4.99 3.79 22.70
CA ALA A 6 -5.50 4.93 21.96
C ALA A 6 -4.39 5.81 21.35
N LEU A 7 -3.26 5.99 22.07
CA LEU A 7 -2.11 6.71 21.53
C LEU A 7 -1.50 5.99 20.34
N ILE A 8 -1.36 4.68 20.41
CA ILE A 8 -0.84 3.86 19.30
C ILE A 8 -1.78 3.98 18.09
N ASP A 9 -3.10 3.90 18.29
CA ASP A 9 -4.08 4.01 17.20
C ASP A 9 -4.00 5.39 16.52
N ILE A 10 -3.86 6.46 17.31
CA ILE A 10 -3.65 7.82 16.79
C ILE A 10 -2.34 7.92 16.00
N MET A 11 -1.25 7.37 16.54
CA MET A 11 0.06 7.40 15.87
C MET A 11 0.04 6.61 14.56
N MET A 12 -0.57 5.43 14.54
CA MET A 12 -0.67 4.60 13.34
C MET A 12 -1.52 5.29 12.27
N SER A 13 -2.65 5.90 12.66
CA SER A 13 -3.49 6.68 11.75
C SER A 13 -2.75 7.91 11.20
N GLY A 14 -2.05 8.64 12.07
CA GLY A 14 -1.27 9.81 11.67
C GLY A 14 -0.11 9.46 10.75
N VAL A 15 0.58 8.33 10.97
CA VAL A 15 1.64 7.83 10.08
C VAL A 15 1.05 7.42 8.74
N ALA A 16 -0.11 6.75 8.72
CA ALA A 16 -0.78 6.38 7.48
C ALA A 16 -1.10 7.61 6.63
N GLU A 17 -1.66 8.67 7.20
CA GLU A 17 -2.01 9.90 6.46
C GLU A 17 -0.77 10.70 6.02
N THR A 18 0.18 10.91 6.94
CA THR A 18 1.38 11.72 6.64
C THR A 18 2.28 11.05 5.60
N SER A 19 2.45 9.73 5.66
CA SER A 19 3.20 8.99 4.64
C SER A 19 2.54 9.06 3.28
N ASP A 20 1.20 9.02 3.21
CA ASP A 20 0.47 9.19 1.95
C ASP A 20 0.83 10.53 1.31
N PHE A 21 0.66 11.59 2.11
CA PHE A 21 0.85 12.94 1.67
C PHE A 21 2.29 13.16 1.18
N PHE A 22 3.29 12.71 1.94
CA PHE A 22 4.69 12.87 1.54
C PHE A 22 5.02 12.12 0.25
N LEU A 23 4.51 10.89 0.07
CA LEU A 23 4.74 10.15 -1.17
C LEU A 23 4.04 10.79 -2.36
N GLN A 24 2.80 11.26 -2.20
CA GLN A 24 2.10 12.02 -3.23
C GLN A 24 2.90 13.26 -3.65
N GLN A 25 3.40 14.06 -2.71
CA GLN A 25 4.21 15.24 -3.01
C GLN A 25 5.53 14.89 -3.71
N LEU A 26 6.22 13.82 -3.27
CA LEU A 26 7.46 13.37 -3.88
C LEU A 26 7.26 12.97 -5.35
N PHE A 27 6.28 12.12 -5.63
CA PHE A 27 6.00 11.67 -7.00
C PHE A 27 5.42 12.79 -7.88
N HIS A 28 4.66 13.72 -7.30
CA HIS A 28 4.22 14.92 -7.98
C HIS A 28 5.38 15.85 -8.38
N SER A 29 6.35 16.06 -7.48
CA SER A 29 7.49 16.95 -7.73
C SER A 29 8.35 16.56 -8.93
N VAL A 30 8.37 15.26 -9.30
CA VAL A 30 9.11 14.73 -10.45
C VAL A 30 8.21 14.46 -11.66
N GLY A 31 6.93 14.85 -11.63
CA GLY A 31 5.96 14.64 -12.71
C GLY A 31 5.66 13.15 -12.96
N LYS A 32 5.66 12.33 -11.91
CA LYS A 32 5.42 10.88 -11.92
C LYS A 32 4.33 10.46 -10.93
N GLU A 33 3.27 11.25 -10.81
CA GLU A 33 2.17 11.01 -9.85
C GLU A 33 1.61 9.58 -9.95
N LYS A 34 1.49 9.07 -11.18
CA LYS A 34 0.94 7.73 -11.48
C LYS A 34 1.82 6.57 -11.01
N ASN A 35 3.06 6.83 -10.59
CA ASN A 35 3.98 5.79 -10.13
C ASN A 35 3.83 5.49 -8.64
N TYR A 36 3.06 6.29 -7.90
CA TYR A 36 2.66 5.99 -6.54
C TYR A 36 1.22 5.49 -6.53
N VAL A 37 1.02 4.32 -5.93
CA VAL A 37 -0.30 3.72 -5.76
C VAL A 37 -0.47 3.34 -4.30
N ARG A 38 -1.56 3.81 -3.70
CA ARG A 38 -2.00 3.44 -2.36
C ARG A 38 -3.26 2.58 -2.46
N ILE A 39 -3.22 1.41 -1.84
CA ILE A 39 -4.37 0.51 -1.71
C ILE A 39 -4.69 0.42 -0.23
N GLU A 40 -5.85 0.91 0.15
CA GLU A 40 -6.32 0.93 1.52
C GLU A 40 -7.85 0.75 1.51
N PRO A 41 -8.42 -0.03 2.44
CA PRO A 41 -9.87 -0.12 2.58
C PRO A 41 -10.46 1.24 2.98
N GLY A 42 -11.58 1.64 2.39
CA GLY A 42 -12.23 2.91 2.73
C GLY A 42 -12.88 2.95 4.13
N SER A 43 -13.16 1.79 4.72
CA SER A 43 -13.70 1.66 6.09
C SER A 43 -13.48 0.26 6.65
N LEU A 44 -13.32 0.15 7.97
CA LEU A 44 -13.20 -1.11 8.69
C LEU A 44 -14.56 -1.72 9.11
N GLU A 45 -15.68 -1.02 8.83
CA GLU A 45 -17.05 -1.46 9.11
C GLU A 45 -17.24 -2.04 10.54
N SER A 46 -17.45 -3.35 10.67
CA SER A 46 -17.73 -4.05 11.93
C SER A 46 -16.54 -4.85 12.48
N ILE A 47 -15.35 -4.62 11.93
CA ILE A 47 -14.10 -5.27 12.33
C ILE A 47 -13.62 -4.62 13.63
N LYS A 48 -13.05 -5.45 14.51
CA LYS A 48 -12.27 -4.96 15.64
C LYS A 48 -10.88 -4.62 15.13
N GLU A 49 -10.58 -3.33 15.11
CA GLU A 49 -9.38 -2.68 14.59
C GLU A 49 -8.14 -2.88 15.47
N GLY A 50 -8.32 -3.36 16.71
CA GLY A 50 -7.22 -3.62 17.63
C GLY A 50 -6.18 -4.56 17.01
N LEU A 51 -4.91 -4.16 17.07
CA LEU A 51 -3.78 -4.90 16.49
C LEU A 51 -3.66 -6.34 17.01
N ASP A 52 -4.15 -6.60 18.22
CA ASP A 52 -4.16 -7.88 18.90
C ASP A 52 -5.51 -8.63 18.80
N ALA A 53 -6.49 -8.10 18.05
CA ALA A 53 -7.83 -8.68 17.91
C ALA A 53 -7.86 -9.91 16.98
N ALA A 54 -7.15 -10.97 17.35
CA ALA A 54 -6.93 -12.19 16.55
C ALA A 54 -7.99 -13.29 16.75
N SER A 55 -9.22 -12.95 17.17
CA SER A 55 -10.29 -13.95 17.25
C SER A 55 -10.62 -14.50 15.86
N PRO A 56 -10.95 -15.80 15.69
CA PRO A 56 -11.24 -16.39 14.38
C PRO A 56 -12.30 -15.61 13.59
N ALA A 57 -13.38 -15.19 14.25
CA ALA A 57 -14.44 -14.40 13.63
C ALA A 57 -13.97 -13.02 13.14
N ASN A 58 -13.03 -12.37 13.84
CA ASN A 58 -12.48 -11.09 13.39
C ASN A 58 -11.54 -11.27 12.19
N ILE A 59 -10.77 -12.36 12.17
CA ILE A 59 -9.91 -12.72 11.05
C ILE A 59 -10.75 -12.99 9.79
N GLU A 60 -11.85 -13.73 9.90
CA GLU A 60 -12.77 -13.94 8.76
C GLU A 60 -13.31 -12.63 8.20
N LYS A 61 -13.66 -11.66 9.06
CA LYS A 61 -14.09 -10.33 8.61
C LYS A 61 -12.96 -9.55 7.94
N LEU A 62 -11.72 -9.66 8.43
CA LEU A 62 -10.54 -9.05 7.79
C LEU A 62 -10.29 -9.65 6.39
N VAL A 63 -10.45 -10.97 6.23
CA VAL A 63 -10.36 -11.63 4.92
C VAL A 63 -11.44 -11.10 3.98
N ALA A 64 -12.70 -11.03 4.44
CA ALA A 64 -13.79 -10.51 3.64
C ALA A 64 -13.59 -9.03 3.24
N LEU A 65 -13.01 -8.21 4.13
CA LEU A 65 -12.63 -6.83 3.80
C LEU A 65 -11.51 -6.79 2.75
N GLY A 66 -10.54 -7.70 2.84
CA GLY A 66 -9.51 -7.87 1.83
C GLY A 66 -10.11 -8.20 0.45
N ASP A 67 -11.03 -9.17 0.39
CA ASP A 67 -11.72 -9.55 -0.85
C ASP A 67 -12.52 -8.39 -1.43
N LYS A 68 -13.22 -7.64 -0.58
CA LYS A 68 -13.94 -6.42 -0.98
C LYS A 68 -12.98 -5.36 -1.54
N THR A 69 -11.88 -5.09 -0.84
CA THR A 69 -10.87 -4.10 -1.24
C THR A 69 -10.23 -4.47 -2.57
N VAL A 70 -9.94 -5.76 -2.79
CA VAL A 70 -9.42 -6.27 -4.07
C VAL A 70 -10.46 -6.09 -5.18
N SER A 71 -11.72 -6.40 -4.90
CA SER A 71 -12.82 -6.26 -5.88
C SER A 71 -13.01 -4.79 -6.29
N GLU A 72 -12.96 -3.86 -5.34
CA GLU A 72 -13.06 -2.42 -5.60
C GLU A 72 -11.87 -1.87 -6.41
N ASN A 73 -10.70 -2.50 -6.29
CA ASN A 73 -9.46 -2.08 -6.95
C ASN A 73 -9.01 -3.01 -8.10
N GLU A 74 -9.88 -3.90 -8.57
CA GLU A 74 -9.53 -4.98 -9.50
C GLU A 74 -8.84 -4.43 -10.77
N HIS A 75 -9.36 -3.35 -11.33
CA HIS A 75 -8.79 -2.75 -12.54
C HIS A 75 -7.37 -2.25 -12.32
N LEU A 76 -7.13 -1.56 -11.19
CA LEU A 76 -5.83 -1.01 -10.81
C LEU A 76 -4.82 -2.14 -10.54
N LEU A 77 -5.23 -3.16 -9.78
CA LEU A 77 -4.41 -4.34 -9.50
C LEU A 77 -3.99 -5.06 -10.79
N ASN A 78 -4.91 -5.21 -11.73
CA ASN A 78 -4.62 -5.79 -13.05
C ASN A 78 -3.66 -4.92 -13.86
N GLN A 79 -3.76 -3.58 -13.78
CA GLN A 79 -2.79 -2.68 -14.42
C GLN A 79 -1.39 -2.83 -13.81
N ILE A 80 -1.28 -2.90 -12.48
CA ILE A 80 -0.01 -3.13 -11.79
C ILE A 80 0.59 -4.47 -12.19
N ALA A 81 -0.21 -5.55 -12.19
CA ALA A 81 0.25 -6.88 -12.58
C ALA A 81 0.76 -6.91 -14.03
N LYS A 82 0.02 -6.29 -14.97
CA LYS A 82 0.46 -6.16 -16.37
C LYS A 82 1.77 -5.40 -16.48
N PHE A 83 1.89 -4.27 -15.79
CA PHE A 83 3.11 -3.47 -15.76
C PHE A 83 4.31 -4.30 -15.27
N LEU A 84 4.16 -5.04 -14.17
CA LEU A 84 5.23 -5.89 -13.62
C LEU A 84 5.65 -7.00 -14.58
N VAL A 85 4.70 -7.66 -15.25
CA VAL A 85 4.98 -8.70 -16.24
C VAL A 85 5.69 -8.13 -17.48
N GLU A 86 5.29 -6.94 -17.93
CA GLU A 86 5.94 -6.25 -19.04
C GLU A 86 7.37 -5.81 -18.69
N GLU A 87 7.58 -5.25 -17.49
CA GLU A 87 8.91 -4.87 -17.02
C GLU A 87 9.82 -6.09 -16.85
N GLN A 88 9.31 -7.22 -16.35
CA GLN A 88 10.09 -8.47 -16.27
C GLN A 88 10.64 -8.89 -17.64
N LYS A 89 9.84 -8.79 -18.70
CA LYS A 89 10.26 -9.13 -20.08
C LYS A 89 11.34 -8.17 -20.60
N LYS A 90 11.33 -6.91 -20.18
CA LYS A 90 12.35 -5.91 -20.54
C LYS A 90 13.63 -6.06 -19.71
N SER A 91 13.50 -6.45 -18.44
CA SER A 91 14.60 -6.56 -17.47
C SER A 91 15.53 -7.75 -17.72
N THR A 92 15.25 -8.62 -18.70
CA THR A 92 16.13 -9.74 -19.07
C THR A 92 17.53 -9.32 -19.57
N SER A 93 17.81 -8.02 -19.74
CA SER A 93 19.12 -7.50 -20.11
C SER A 93 19.38 -6.11 -19.51
N LYS A 94 19.86 -6.07 -18.25
CA LYS A 94 20.89 -5.16 -17.68
C LYS A 94 20.78 -5.21 -16.16
N MET A 95 21.91 -5.31 -15.48
CA MET A 95 21.93 -5.31 -14.03
C MET A 95 21.35 -3.96 -13.55
N PRO A 96 20.56 -3.93 -12.46
CA PRO A 96 19.88 -2.71 -11.99
C PRO A 96 20.82 -1.53 -11.79
N TRP A 97 22.10 -1.78 -11.52
CA TRP A 97 23.13 -0.77 -11.23
C TRP A 97 23.99 -0.38 -12.45
N ASP A 98 23.70 -0.89 -13.65
CA ASP A 98 24.51 -0.57 -14.84
C ASP A 98 24.44 0.92 -15.23
N PHE A 99 23.41 1.66 -14.80
CA PHE A 99 23.35 3.12 -14.96
C PHE A 99 24.45 3.86 -14.19
N ILE A 100 24.99 3.28 -13.11
CA ILE A 100 26.09 3.86 -12.32
C ILE A 100 27.42 3.78 -13.10
N LYS A 101 27.57 2.78 -13.98
CA LYS A 101 28.80 2.58 -14.76
C LYS A 101 28.98 3.60 -15.89
N VAL A 102 27.91 4.28 -16.30
CA VAL A 102 27.93 5.30 -17.37
C VAL A 102 28.43 6.66 -16.85
N ALA A 103 28.48 6.87 -15.53
CA ALA A 103 28.90 8.12 -14.90
C ALA A 103 30.42 8.24 -14.66
N ARG A 104 31.26 7.51 -15.40
CA ARG A 104 32.74 7.61 -15.36
C ARG A 104 33.31 7.99 -16.71
#